data_AF-A0A1Y5WU32-F1
#
_entry.id   AF-A0A1Y5WU32-F1
#
_cell.length_a   1.000
_cell.length_b   1.000
_cell.length_c   1.000
_cell.angle_alpha   90.00
_cell.angle_beta   90.00
_cell.angle_gamma   90.00
#
_symmetry.space_group_name_H-M   'P 1'
#
loop_
_entity.id
_entity.type
_entity.pdbx_description
1 polymer ?
#
loop_
_entity_poly.entity_id
_entity_poly.type
_entity_poly.pdbx_seq_one_letter_code
_entity_poly.pdbx_strand_id
1 'polypeptide(L)'
;MRGRTSVPSAAYREDRRLFLVTVAAAATSIAALLLHLAGAIRMPYTLTFVTLPGTIFLMALLILARRVNRPVTIRRLQVGAIAGVLGLVAYNATRWVVAELLALPNSPFYSIYIFGSLITAQAPDTTAAIVAGWLYHVSNGITFAIMYTLVAGPARWWFGLLWGLALETAMLVVYPSSAILRPPALASFVVVSLISHAVYGAVIGLVSQRYARLRSAP
;
A
#
# COMPACT_ATOMS: atom_id res chain seq x y z
N MET A 1 39.71 9.06 19.06
CA MET A 1 38.91 9.66 17.97
C MET A 1 38.35 8.52 17.11
N ARG A 2 37.02 8.25 17.17
CA ARG A 2 36.39 7.24 16.30
C ARG A 2 36.19 7.85 14.92
N GLY A 3 36.91 7.35 13.93
CA GLY A 3 36.75 7.76 12.53
C GLY A 3 35.30 7.54 12.09
N ARG A 4 34.58 8.63 11.79
CA ARG A 4 33.36 8.57 11.01
C ARG A 4 33.77 8.10 9.61
N THR A 5 33.65 6.81 9.34
CA THR A 5 33.63 6.32 7.97
C THR A 5 32.41 6.94 7.32
N SER A 6 32.64 7.95 6.49
CA SER A 6 31.61 8.53 5.64
C SER A 6 31.11 7.43 4.72
N VAL A 7 29.93 6.88 5.02
CA VAL A 7 29.24 5.98 4.09
C VAL A 7 29.08 6.79 2.79
N PRO A 8 29.65 6.35 1.66
CA PRO A 8 29.58 7.11 0.43
C PRO A 8 28.10 7.34 0.07
N SER A 9 27.68 8.59 -0.11
CA SER A 9 26.30 8.93 -0.49
C SER A 9 25.87 8.26 -1.80
N ALA A 10 26.84 7.82 -2.61
CA ALA A 10 26.65 7.03 -3.83
C ALA A 10 26.04 5.64 -3.55
N ALA A 11 26.26 5.03 -2.38
CA ALA A 11 25.72 3.70 -2.03
C ALA A 11 24.19 3.67 -1.84
N TYR A 12 23.53 4.84 -1.85
CA TYR A 12 22.08 4.97 -1.69
C TYR A 12 21.34 5.33 -2.99
N ARG A 13 22.03 5.60 -4.11
CA ARG A 13 21.38 5.94 -5.37
C ARG A 13 21.13 4.67 -6.19
N GLU A 14 19.92 4.15 -6.09
CA GLU A 14 19.36 3.21 -7.06
C GLU A 14 19.53 3.75 -8.49
N ASP A 15 19.66 2.85 -9.46
CA ASP A 15 19.47 3.22 -10.87
C ASP A 15 18.07 3.83 -11.01
N ARG A 16 18.02 5.09 -11.47
CA ARG A 16 16.77 5.85 -11.62
C ARG A 16 15.76 5.11 -12.49
N ARG A 17 16.20 4.40 -13.52
CA ARG A 17 15.31 3.62 -14.41
C ARG A 17 14.70 2.45 -13.66
N LEU A 18 15.51 1.69 -12.92
CA LEU A 18 15.03 0.57 -12.11
C LEU A 18 14.05 1.03 -11.04
N PHE A 19 14.36 2.13 -10.35
CA PHE A 19 13.46 2.76 -9.38
C PHE A 19 12.11 3.12 -10.01
N LEU A 20 12.13 3.89 -11.12
CA LEU A 20 10.90 4.33 -11.79
C LEU A 20 10.04 3.15 -12.26
N VAL A 21 10.69 2.16 -12.88
CA VAL A 21 10.01 0.96 -13.38
C VAL A 21 9.41 0.14 -12.23
N THR A 22 10.11 0.01 -11.11
CA THR A 22 9.61 -0.73 -9.94
C THR A 22 8.46 0.00 -9.26
N VAL A 23 8.55 1.32 -9.11
CA VAL A 23 7.45 2.15 -8.59
C VAL A 23 6.23 2.08 -9.50
N ALA A 24 6.42 2.20 -10.82
CA ALA A 24 5.32 2.09 -11.78
C ALA A 24 4.62 0.72 -11.71
N ALA A 25 5.40 -0.36 -11.60
CA ALA A 25 4.86 -1.71 -11.46
C ALA A 25 4.05 -1.87 -10.17
N ALA A 26 4.50 -1.30 -9.05
CA ALA A 26 3.76 -1.28 -7.78
C ALA A 26 2.50 -0.40 -7.83
N ALA A 27 2.55 0.73 -8.53
CA ALA A 27 1.41 1.64 -8.68
C ALA A 27 0.25 1.04 -9.51
N THR A 28 0.47 -0.06 -10.23
CA THR A 28 -0.58 -0.71 -11.04
C THR A 28 -1.77 -1.19 -10.21
N SER A 29 -1.61 -1.47 -8.91
CA SER A 29 -2.72 -1.90 -8.06
C SER A 29 -3.70 -0.76 -7.75
N ILE A 30 -3.17 0.41 -7.37
CA ILE A 30 -4.01 1.60 -7.14
C ILE A 30 -4.57 2.18 -8.44
N ALA A 31 -3.84 2.03 -9.56
CA ALA A 31 -4.31 2.45 -10.88
C ALA A 31 -5.67 1.82 -11.25
N ALA A 32 -5.95 0.58 -10.82
CA ALA A 32 -7.23 -0.07 -11.07
C ALA A 32 -8.42 0.71 -10.49
N LEU A 33 -8.30 1.14 -9.23
CA LEU A 33 -9.34 1.94 -8.59
C LEU A 33 -9.42 3.34 -9.20
N LEU A 34 -8.28 4.01 -9.40
CA LEU A 34 -8.27 5.39 -9.92
C LEU A 34 -8.86 5.48 -11.33
N LEU A 35 -8.50 4.56 -12.23
CA LEU A 35 -9.04 4.53 -13.60
C LEU A 35 -10.54 4.21 -13.62
N HIS A 36 -11.02 3.39 -12.70
CA HIS A 36 -12.45 3.12 -12.57
C HIS A 36 -13.21 4.34 -12.08
N LEU A 37 -12.71 5.01 -11.05
CA LEU A 37 -13.35 6.20 -10.49
C LEU A 37 -13.33 7.40 -11.45
N ALA A 38 -12.31 7.48 -12.31
CA ALA A 38 -12.27 8.45 -13.41
C ALA A 38 -13.24 8.12 -14.56
N GLY A 39 -13.96 6.99 -14.51
CA GLY A 39 -14.83 6.52 -15.59
C GLY A 39 -14.07 6.04 -16.84
N ALA A 40 -12.74 5.88 -16.76
CA ALA A 40 -11.91 5.55 -17.90
C ALA A 40 -11.93 4.05 -18.22
N ILE A 41 -11.68 3.20 -17.22
CA ILE A 41 -11.61 1.73 -17.41
C ILE A 41 -12.19 1.02 -16.19
N ARG A 42 -13.04 0.02 -16.40
CA ARG A 42 -13.60 -0.76 -15.28
C ARG A 42 -12.51 -1.57 -14.56
N MET A 43 -12.60 -1.66 -13.23
CA MET A 43 -11.64 -2.40 -12.40
C MET A 43 -11.28 -3.81 -12.90
N PRO A 44 -12.22 -4.66 -13.36
CA PRO A 44 -11.88 -6.02 -13.79
C PRO A 44 -10.85 -6.04 -14.93
N TYR A 45 -10.99 -5.14 -15.90
CA TYR A 45 -10.06 -5.04 -17.03
C TYR A 45 -8.69 -4.53 -16.58
N THR A 46 -8.65 -3.48 -15.76
CA THR A 46 -7.37 -2.97 -15.25
C THR A 46 -6.66 -4.02 -14.39
N LEU A 47 -7.40 -4.79 -13.58
CA LEU A 47 -6.80 -5.85 -12.78
C LEU A 47 -6.18 -6.94 -13.65
N THR A 48 -6.91 -7.43 -14.65
CA THR A 48 -6.43 -8.52 -15.52
C THR A 48 -5.28 -8.09 -16.43
N PHE A 49 -5.37 -6.90 -17.04
CA PHE A 49 -4.43 -6.47 -18.09
C PHE A 49 -3.34 -5.51 -17.60
N VAL A 50 -3.45 -4.94 -16.41
CA VAL A 50 -2.47 -3.99 -15.86
C VAL A 50 -1.93 -4.45 -14.52
N THR A 51 -2.78 -4.68 -13.51
CA THR A 51 -2.34 -5.01 -12.15
C THR A 51 -1.71 -6.39 -12.05
N LEU A 52 -2.31 -7.41 -12.67
CA LEU A 52 -1.75 -8.77 -12.66
C LEU A 52 -0.40 -8.83 -13.41
N PRO A 53 -0.27 -8.32 -14.65
CA PRO A 53 1.03 -8.16 -15.31
C PRO A 53 2.03 -7.33 -14.50
N GLY A 54 1.60 -6.22 -13.88
CA GLY A 54 2.45 -5.38 -13.03
C GLY A 54 2.97 -6.12 -11.80
N THR A 55 2.15 -6.97 -11.19
CA THR A 55 2.54 -7.83 -10.06
C THR A 55 3.53 -8.91 -10.50
N ILE A 56 3.27 -9.58 -11.61
CA ILE A 56 4.21 -10.56 -12.21
C ILE A 56 5.55 -9.86 -12.50
N PHE A 57 5.49 -8.66 -13.05
CA PHE A 57 6.67 -7.89 -13.39
C PHE A 57 7.45 -7.43 -12.14
N LEU A 58 6.79 -7.01 -11.06
CA LEU A 58 7.45 -6.77 -9.76
C LEU A 58 8.21 -8.01 -9.24
N MET A 59 7.61 -9.19 -9.36
CA MET A 59 8.26 -10.44 -8.98
C MET A 59 9.47 -10.75 -9.86
N ALA A 60 9.35 -10.53 -11.17
CA ALA A 60 10.46 -10.67 -12.11
C ALA A 60 11.60 -9.68 -11.80
N LEU A 61 11.28 -8.42 -11.47
CA LEU A 61 12.27 -7.41 -11.06
C LEU A 61 12.99 -7.82 -9.78
N LEU A 62 12.29 -8.39 -8.79
CA LEU A 62 12.93 -8.91 -7.59
C LEU A 62 13.92 -10.05 -7.91
N ILE A 63 13.51 -10.99 -8.76
CA ILE A 63 14.36 -12.13 -9.17
C ILE A 63 15.59 -11.62 -9.94
N LEU A 64 15.39 -10.72 -10.90
CA LEU A 64 16.47 -10.14 -11.69
C LEU A 64 17.42 -9.32 -10.82
N ALA A 65 16.89 -8.49 -9.93
CA ALA A 65 17.68 -7.71 -8.97
C ALA A 65 18.58 -8.63 -8.11
N ARG A 66 18.10 -9.80 -7.70
CA ARG A 66 18.92 -10.82 -7.02
C ARG A 66 20.04 -11.35 -7.91
N ARG A 67 19.72 -11.69 -9.17
CA ARG A 67 20.71 -12.23 -10.12
C ARG A 67 21.83 -11.23 -10.44
N VAL A 68 21.51 -9.95 -10.57
CA VAL A 68 22.48 -8.87 -10.86
C VAL A 68 22.99 -8.16 -9.59
N ASN A 69 22.78 -8.76 -8.43
CA ASN A 69 23.23 -8.27 -7.11
C ASN A 69 22.92 -6.78 -6.86
N ARG A 70 21.63 -6.41 -6.89
CA ARG A 70 21.12 -5.07 -6.55
C ARG A 70 20.56 -5.05 -5.12
N PRO A 71 21.41 -5.00 -4.08
CA PRO A 71 21.00 -5.21 -2.68
C PRO A 71 19.99 -4.17 -2.20
N VAL A 72 20.07 -2.91 -2.67
CA VAL A 72 19.11 -1.87 -2.28
C VAL A 72 17.71 -2.23 -2.78
N THR A 73 17.51 -2.49 -4.08
CA THR A 73 16.20 -2.85 -4.67
C THR A 73 15.62 -4.08 -4.00
N ILE A 74 16.43 -5.14 -3.85
CA ILE A 74 16.01 -6.40 -3.20
C ILE A 74 15.49 -6.09 -1.80
N ARG A 75 16.24 -5.31 -1.03
CA ARG A 75 15.88 -4.97 0.35
C ARG A 75 14.63 -4.10 0.41
N ARG A 76 14.47 -3.12 -0.49
CA ARG A 76 13.27 -2.28 -0.56
C ARG A 76 12.02 -3.13 -0.82
N LEU A 77 12.08 -4.01 -1.82
CA LEU A 77 10.96 -4.88 -2.19
C LEU A 77 10.60 -5.85 -1.07
N GLN A 78 11.59 -6.53 -0.48
CA GLN A 78 11.35 -7.49 0.61
C GLN A 78 10.82 -6.81 1.87
N VAL A 79 11.47 -5.73 2.32
CA VAL A 79 11.04 -5.01 3.52
C VAL A 79 9.70 -4.34 3.28
N GLY A 80 9.45 -3.80 2.09
CA GLY A 80 8.16 -3.22 1.72
C GLY A 80 7.03 -4.24 1.75
N ALA A 81 7.25 -5.44 1.21
CA ALA A 81 6.25 -6.50 1.26
C ALA A 81 5.94 -6.95 2.70
N ILE A 82 6.96 -7.19 3.53
CA ILE A 82 6.79 -7.57 4.94
C ILE A 82 6.10 -6.44 5.72
N ALA A 83 6.57 -5.19 5.54
CA ALA A 83 5.98 -4.02 6.16
C ALA A 83 4.50 -3.86 5.77
N GLY A 84 4.17 -4.09 4.50
CA GLY A 84 2.80 -4.04 4.00
C GLY A 84 1.88 -5.06 4.65
N VAL A 85 2.33 -6.30 4.81
CA VAL A 85 1.57 -7.35 5.52
C VAL A 85 1.36 -6.96 6.99
N LEU A 86 2.42 -6.59 7.71
CA LEU A 86 2.33 -6.19 9.12
C LEU A 86 1.46 -4.93 9.30
N GLY A 87 1.62 -3.96 8.41
CA GLY A 87 0.83 -2.74 8.36
C GLY A 87 -0.64 -3.05 8.12
N LEU A 88 -0.98 -3.95 7.19
CA LEU A 88 -2.36 -4.37 6.91
C LEU A 88 -3.01 -5.05 8.12
N VAL A 89 -2.28 -5.92 8.82
CA VAL A 89 -2.77 -6.54 10.06
C VAL A 89 -3.10 -5.46 11.09
N ALA A 90 -2.17 -4.53 11.34
CA ALA A 90 -2.38 -3.43 12.29
C ALA A 90 -3.51 -2.49 11.85
N TYR A 91 -3.60 -2.18 10.56
CA TYR A 91 -4.65 -1.37 9.96
C TYR A 91 -6.03 -1.97 10.21
N ASN A 92 -6.21 -3.25 9.86
CA ASN A 92 -7.49 -3.95 9.97
C ASN A 92 -7.88 -4.16 11.44
N ALA A 93 -6.93 -4.49 12.32
CA ALA A 93 -7.16 -4.61 13.75
C ALA A 93 -7.61 -3.27 14.36
N THR A 94 -6.92 -2.17 14.00
CA THR A 94 -7.30 -0.81 14.43
C THR A 94 -8.69 -0.45 13.91
N ARG A 95 -8.97 -0.78 12.65
CA ARG A 95 -10.26 -0.50 12.00
C ARG A 95 -11.42 -1.19 12.72
N TRP A 96 -11.21 -2.44 13.13
CA TRP A 96 -12.18 -3.18 13.93
C TRP A 96 -12.32 -2.60 15.33
N VAL A 97 -11.23 -2.45 16.08
CA VAL A 97 -11.26 -1.95 17.47
C VAL A 97 -11.91 -0.57 17.58
N VAL A 98 -11.52 0.39 16.73
CA VAL A 98 -12.09 1.75 16.79
C VAL A 98 -13.58 1.73 16.41
N ALA A 99 -13.99 0.87 15.48
CA ALA A 99 -15.39 0.77 15.09
C ALA A 99 -16.28 0.19 16.21
N GLU A 100 -15.78 -0.82 16.93
CA GLU A 100 -16.47 -1.37 18.11
C GLU A 100 -16.58 -0.31 19.21
N LEU A 101 -15.49 0.41 19.49
CA LEU A 101 -15.48 1.49 20.49
C LEU A 101 -16.44 2.64 20.16
N LEU A 102 -16.67 2.91 18.88
CA LEU A 102 -17.61 3.93 18.40
C LEU A 102 -19.01 3.39 18.15
N ALA A 103 -19.27 2.10 18.43
CA ALA A 103 -20.55 1.42 18.19
C ALA A 103 -21.11 1.68 16.78
N LEU A 104 -20.27 1.56 15.74
CA LEU A 104 -20.68 1.91 14.39
C LEU A 104 -21.80 0.98 13.89
N PRO A 105 -22.86 1.55 13.27
CA PRO A 105 -23.99 0.75 12.79
C PRO A 105 -23.68 -0.07 11.53
N ASN A 106 -22.54 0.20 10.88
CA ASN A 106 -22.12 -0.44 9.63
C ASN A 106 -20.76 -1.07 9.80
N SER A 107 -20.48 -2.12 9.01
CA SER A 107 -19.16 -2.75 8.98
C SER A 107 -18.08 -1.71 8.68
N PRO A 108 -17.00 -1.64 9.49
CA PRO A 108 -15.92 -0.71 9.22
C PRO A 108 -15.17 -1.09 7.95
N PHE A 109 -15.35 -2.32 7.43
CA PHE A 109 -14.74 -2.82 6.20
C PHE A 109 -15.57 -2.58 4.94
N TYR A 110 -16.62 -1.75 5.01
CA TYR A 110 -17.52 -1.43 3.88
C TYR A 110 -16.80 -1.18 2.54
N SER A 111 -15.72 -0.40 2.54
CA SER A 111 -14.96 -0.09 1.32
C SER A 111 -14.38 -1.33 0.63
N ILE A 112 -13.97 -2.34 1.41
CA ILE A 112 -13.41 -3.59 0.89
C ILE A 112 -14.49 -4.34 0.09
N TYR A 113 -15.72 -4.39 0.61
CA TYR A 113 -16.83 -5.05 -0.07
C TYR A 113 -17.24 -4.32 -1.35
N ILE A 114 -17.19 -2.99 -1.35
CA ILE A 114 -17.43 -2.21 -2.57
C ILE A 114 -16.36 -2.49 -3.63
N PHE A 115 -15.08 -2.57 -3.27
CA PHE A 115 -14.04 -2.97 -4.24
C PHE A 115 -14.37 -4.34 -4.84
N GLY A 116 -14.77 -5.29 -4.01
CA GLY A 116 -15.24 -6.59 -4.43
C GLY A 116 -16.35 -6.54 -5.47
N SER A 117 -17.41 -5.79 -5.17
CA SER A 117 -18.56 -5.58 -6.05
C SER A 117 -18.15 -4.96 -7.39
N LEU A 118 -17.24 -3.98 -7.37
CA LEU A 118 -16.71 -3.35 -8.59
C LEU A 118 -15.90 -4.32 -9.47
N ILE A 119 -15.24 -5.31 -8.85
CA ILE A 119 -14.42 -6.31 -9.52
C ILE A 119 -15.27 -7.46 -10.07
N THR A 120 -16.30 -7.90 -9.36
CA THR A 120 -17.09 -9.07 -9.74
C THR A 120 -18.39 -8.73 -10.44
N ALA A 121 -18.81 -7.46 -10.39
CA ALA A 121 -20.14 -7.00 -10.78
C ALA A 121 -21.28 -7.72 -10.03
N GLN A 122 -21.01 -8.16 -8.80
CA GLN A 122 -21.99 -8.79 -7.90
C GLN A 122 -22.30 -7.89 -6.71
N ALA A 123 -23.35 -8.20 -5.96
CA ALA A 123 -23.68 -7.47 -4.74
C ALA A 123 -22.52 -7.56 -3.71
N PRO A 124 -22.29 -6.53 -2.87
CA PRO A 124 -21.13 -6.49 -1.96
C PRO A 124 -21.08 -7.61 -0.91
N ASP A 125 -22.21 -8.24 -0.61
CA ASP A 125 -22.38 -9.31 0.36
C ASP A 125 -22.16 -10.72 -0.24
N THR A 126 -21.99 -10.85 -1.56
CA THR A 126 -21.68 -12.17 -2.14
C THR A 126 -20.28 -12.63 -1.78
N THR A 127 -20.09 -13.95 -1.64
CA THR A 127 -18.77 -14.53 -1.35
C THR A 127 -17.71 -14.11 -2.37
N ALA A 128 -18.07 -14.05 -3.66
CA ALA A 128 -17.14 -13.65 -4.70
C ALA A 128 -16.70 -12.18 -4.55
N ALA A 129 -17.64 -11.26 -4.26
CA ALA A 129 -17.32 -9.86 -3.99
C ALA A 129 -16.43 -9.75 -2.74
N ILE A 130 -16.79 -10.40 -1.64
CA ILE A 130 -16.00 -10.37 -0.39
C ILE A 130 -14.56 -10.84 -0.66
N VAL A 131 -14.38 -12.00 -1.30
CA VAL A 131 -13.04 -12.54 -1.58
C VAL A 131 -12.24 -11.62 -2.52
N ALA A 132 -12.85 -11.15 -3.61
CA ALA A 132 -12.18 -10.26 -4.56
C ALA A 132 -11.77 -8.93 -3.90
N GLY A 133 -12.64 -8.37 -3.08
CA GLY A 133 -12.39 -7.14 -2.32
C GLY A 133 -11.21 -7.29 -1.36
N TRP A 134 -11.15 -8.38 -0.60
CA TRP A 134 -10.04 -8.66 0.30
C TRP A 134 -8.71 -8.90 -0.43
N LEU A 135 -8.73 -9.67 -1.53
CA LEU A 135 -7.52 -9.87 -2.34
C LEU A 135 -6.99 -8.55 -2.91
N TYR A 136 -7.89 -7.69 -3.39
CA TYR A 136 -7.54 -6.36 -3.86
C TYR A 136 -6.99 -5.47 -2.74
N HIS A 137 -7.63 -5.45 -1.56
CA HIS A 137 -7.16 -4.72 -0.37
C HIS A 137 -5.76 -5.14 0.05
N VAL A 138 -5.49 -6.45 0.08
CA VAL A 138 -4.16 -6.99 0.40
C VAL A 138 -3.13 -6.57 -0.65
N SER A 139 -3.47 -6.69 -1.94
CA SER A 139 -2.58 -6.26 -3.03
C SER A 139 -2.22 -4.77 -2.92
N ASN A 140 -3.21 -3.91 -2.72
CA ASN A 140 -2.99 -2.47 -2.53
C ASN A 140 -2.13 -2.18 -1.30
N GLY A 141 -2.47 -2.75 -0.14
CA GLY A 141 -1.71 -2.49 1.08
C GLY A 141 -0.26 -2.97 1.00
N ILE A 142 0.03 -4.06 0.31
CA ILE A 142 1.41 -4.52 0.08
C ILE A 142 2.14 -3.57 -0.88
N THR A 143 1.52 -3.22 -2.01
CA THR A 143 2.15 -2.38 -3.03
C THR A 143 2.36 -0.93 -2.57
N PHE A 144 1.48 -0.38 -1.74
CA PHE A 144 1.70 0.92 -1.07
C PHE A 144 2.93 0.91 -0.16
N ALA A 145 3.11 -0.14 0.63
CA ALA A 145 4.28 -0.27 1.48
C ALA A 145 5.57 -0.46 0.66
N ILE A 146 5.51 -1.19 -0.46
CA ILE A 146 6.62 -1.28 -1.43
C ILE A 146 6.97 0.09 -2.01
N MET A 147 5.98 0.86 -2.46
CA MET A 147 6.22 2.22 -2.96
C MET A 147 6.86 3.10 -1.88
N TYR A 148 6.36 3.04 -0.64
CA TYR A 148 6.95 3.74 0.49
C TYR A 148 8.42 3.36 0.71
N THR A 149 8.76 2.05 0.76
CA THR A 149 10.15 1.64 1.00
C THR A 149 11.06 2.00 -0.17
N LEU A 150 10.58 1.99 -1.41
CA LEU A 150 11.34 2.46 -2.57
C LEU A 150 11.68 3.96 -2.47
N VAL A 151 10.71 4.79 -2.07
CA VAL A 151 10.86 6.25 -2.00
C VAL A 151 11.62 6.69 -0.74
N ALA A 152 11.18 6.23 0.43
CA ALA A 152 11.67 6.73 1.72
C ALA A 152 12.79 5.86 2.30
N GLY A 153 12.85 4.58 1.93
CA GLY A 153 13.86 3.67 2.46
C GLY A 153 13.87 3.58 3.99
N PRO A 154 15.04 3.65 4.67
CA PRO A 154 15.12 3.55 6.12
C PRO A 154 14.94 4.93 6.79
N ALA A 155 14.08 5.78 6.23
CA ALA A 155 13.71 7.05 6.81
C ALA A 155 13.15 6.87 8.24
N ARG A 156 13.04 7.98 8.98
CA ARG A 156 12.43 7.97 10.32
C ARG A 156 10.96 7.55 10.21
N TRP A 157 10.46 6.80 11.20
CA TRP A 157 9.12 6.23 11.17
C TRP A 157 7.99 7.22 10.87
N TRP A 158 8.14 8.49 11.24
CA TRP A 158 7.15 9.52 11.00
C TRP A 158 6.95 9.82 9.50
N PHE A 159 7.92 9.52 8.62
CA PHE A 159 7.70 9.57 7.18
C PHE A 159 6.64 8.55 6.74
N GLY A 160 6.62 7.38 7.37
CA GLY A 160 5.58 6.38 7.16
C GLY A 160 4.22 6.89 7.65
N LEU A 161 4.18 7.55 8.82
CA LEU A 161 2.95 8.19 9.31
C LEU A 161 2.41 9.22 8.29
N LEU A 162 3.26 10.13 7.80
CA LEU A 162 2.88 11.09 6.77
C LEU A 162 2.40 10.41 5.48
N TRP A 163 3.05 9.31 5.08
CA TRP A 163 2.61 8.50 3.95
C TRP A 163 1.21 7.95 4.16
N GLY A 164 0.92 7.34 5.32
CA GLY A 164 -0.42 6.84 5.66
C GLY A 164 -1.47 7.95 5.63
N LEU A 165 -1.17 9.12 6.21
CA LEU A 165 -2.06 10.28 6.18
C LEU A 165 -2.27 10.84 4.77
N ALA A 166 -1.25 10.79 3.91
CA ALA A 166 -1.38 11.19 2.52
C ALA A 166 -2.30 10.23 1.74
N LEU A 167 -2.21 8.92 2.00
CA LEU A 167 -3.14 7.93 1.43
C LEU A 167 -4.58 8.20 1.86
N GLU A 168 -4.81 8.42 3.16
CA GLU A 168 -6.15 8.78 3.65
C GLU A 168 -6.65 10.07 3.00
N THR A 169 -5.81 11.12 2.93
CA THR A 169 -6.19 12.39 2.31
C THR A 169 -6.60 12.20 0.86
N ALA A 170 -5.86 11.38 0.09
CA ALA A 170 -6.22 11.05 -1.28
C ALA A 170 -7.59 10.33 -1.35
N MET A 171 -7.87 9.40 -0.43
CA MET A 171 -9.17 8.73 -0.34
C MET A 171 -10.29 9.70 0.07
N LEU A 172 -10.03 10.65 0.97
CA LEU A 172 -10.99 11.68 1.40
C LEU A 172 -11.30 12.71 0.32
N VAL A 173 -10.40 12.96 -0.62
CA VAL A 173 -10.71 13.77 -1.81
C VAL A 173 -11.67 13.00 -2.74
N VAL A 174 -11.51 11.68 -2.79
CA VAL A 174 -12.28 10.80 -3.67
C VAL A 174 -13.68 10.49 -3.11
N TYR A 175 -13.81 10.17 -1.81
CA TYR A 175 -15.07 9.69 -1.22
C TYR A 175 -16.28 10.63 -1.36
N PRO A 176 -16.19 11.95 -1.11
CA PRO A 176 -17.33 12.85 -1.23
C PRO A 176 -17.84 12.98 -2.67
N SER A 177 -16.92 12.85 -3.64
CA SER A 177 -17.23 12.96 -5.07
C SER A 177 -17.72 11.65 -5.69
N SER A 178 -17.55 10.51 -4.99
CA SER A 178 -17.95 9.20 -5.47
C SER A 178 -19.32 8.80 -4.90
N ALA A 179 -20.33 8.73 -5.76
CA ALA A 179 -21.64 8.16 -5.40
C ALA A 179 -21.55 6.69 -4.95
N ILE A 180 -20.46 6.00 -5.31
CA ILE A 180 -20.26 4.57 -5.07
C ILE A 180 -19.52 4.31 -3.74
N LEU A 181 -18.59 5.19 -3.36
CA LEU A 181 -17.74 5.00 -2.18
C LEU A 181 -18.19 5.80 -0.95
N ARG A 182 -19.23 6.63 -1.07
CA ARG A 182 -19.75 7.40 0.07
C ARG A 182 -20.36 6.47 1.12
N PRO A 183 -19.79 6.39 2.33
CA PRO A 183 -20.33 5.53 3.38
C PRO A 183 -21.59 6.15 4.03
N PRO A 184 -22.51 5.32 4.56
CA PRO A 184 -23.75 5.81 5.19
C PRO A 184 -23.54 6.71 6.42
N ALA A 185 -22.42 6.50 7.14
CA ALA A 185 -22.02 7.29 8.31
C ALA A 185 -20.65 7.94 8.07
N LEU A 186 -20.61 8.94 7.18
CA LEU A 186 -19.37 9.52 6.66
C LEU A 186 -18.39 9.97 7.75
N ALA A 187 -18.84 10.75 8.74
CA ALA A 187 -17.94 11.28 9.78
C ALA A 187 -17.24 10.17 10.58
N SER A 188 -17.99 9.20 11.09
CA SER A 188 -17.43 8.11 11.89
C SER A 188 -16.54 7.19 11.05
N PHE A 189 -16.91 6.95 9.79
CA PHE A 189 -16.07 6.19 8.85
C PHE A 189 -14.73 6.89 8.59
N VAL A 190 -14.74 8.23 8.43
CA VAL A 190 -13.52 9.03 8.25
C VAL A 190 -12.62 8.93 9.49
N VAL A 191 -13.18 9.02 10.70
CA VAL A 191 -12.39 8.87 11.94
C VAL A 191 -11.70 7.51 12.00
N VAL A 192 -12.45 6.43 11.75
CA VAL A 192 -11.89 5.07 11.71
C VAL A 192 -10.80 4.95 10.64
N SER A 193 -11.08 5.42 9.42
CA SER A 193 -10.15 5.32 8.29
C SER A 193 -8.86 6.11 8.54
N LEU A 194 -8.97 7.33 9.06
CA LEU A 194 -7.83 8.18 9.39
C LEU A 194 -6.91 7.55 10.43
N ILE A 195 -7.48 7.05 11.54
CA ILE A 195 -6.69 6.41 12.60
C ILE A 195 -6.02 5.13 12.07
N SER A 196 -6.75 4.30 11.31
CA SER A 196 -6.20 3.09 10.73
C SER A 196 -5.06 3.39 9.75
N HIS A 197 -5.19 4.38 8.88
CA HIS A 197 -4.12 4.78 7.96
C HIS A 197 -2.91 5.37 8.68
N ALA A 198 -3.12 6.15 9.75
CA ALA A 198 -2.04 6.65 10.58
C ALA A 198 -1.24 5.49 11.21
N VAL A 199 -1.93 4.47 11.75
CA VAL A 199 -1.30 3.26 12.30
C VAL A 199 -0.58 2.46 11.22
N TYR A 200 -1.21 2.22 10.07
CA TYR A 200 -0.58 1.56 8.92
C TYR A 200 0.73 2.26 8.54
N GLY A 201 0.67 3.57 8.36
CA GLY A 201 1.81 4.43 8.06
C GLY A 201 2.93 4.32 9.10
N ALA A 202 2.58 4.40 10.38
CA ALA A 202 3.55 4.27 11.47
C ALA A 202 4.24 2.88 11.47
N VAL A 203 3.48 1.80 11.26
CA VAL A 203 4.02 0.44 11.21
C VAL A 203 4.97 0.26 10.04
N ILE A 204 4.58 0.66 8.82
CA ILE A 204 5.49 0.57 7.66
C ILE A 204 6.74 1.43 7.88
N GLY A 205 6.59 2.58 8.52
CA GLY A 205 7.68 3.49 8.88
C GLY A 205 8.67 2.83 9.83
N LEU A 206 8.20 2.24 10.93
CA LEU A 206 9.01 1.57 11.94
C LEU A 206 9.74 0.35 11.37
N VAL A 207 9.02 -0.51 10.62
CA VAL A 207 9.60 -1.70 9.98
C VAL A 207 10.68 -1.28 8.98
N SER A 208 10.38 -0.30 8.12
CA SER A 208 11.35 0.16 7.13
C SER A 208 12.57 0.84 7.76
N GLN A 209 12.37 1.69 8.76
CA GLN A 209 13.47 2.35 9.49
C GLN A 209 14.48 1.35 10.05
N ARG A 210 13.98 0.24 10.61
CA ARG A 210 14.78 -0.80 11.25
C ARG A 210 15.43 -1.73 10.23
N TYR A 211 14.69 -2.16 9.21
CA TYR A 211 15.11 -3.27 8.36
C TYR A 211 15.56 -2.84 6.97
N ALA A 212 15.18 -1.67 6.46
CA ALA A 212 15.52 -1.28 5.09
C ALA A 212 16.95 -0.70 4.92
N ARG A 213 17.76 -0.68 5.99
CA ARG A 213 19.19 -0.35 5.91
C ARG A 213 19.95 -1.52 5.30
N LEU A 214 20.87 -1.23 4.38
CA LEU A 214 21.90 -2.20 4.04
C LEU A 214 22.81 -2.38 5.24
N ARG A 215 23.10 -3.62 5.62
CA ARG A 215 24.23 -3.89 6.52
C ARG A 215 25.49 -3.60 5.73
N SER A 216 26.39 -2.79 6.29
CA SER A 216 27.76 -2.73 5.78
C SER A 216 28.32 -4.15 5.82
N ALA A 217 28.91 -4.61 4.72
CA ALA A 217 29.67 -5.84 4.75
C ALA A 217 30.74 -5.74 5.86
N PRO A 218 30.97 -6.80 6.65
CA PRO A 218 32.08 -6.83 7.60
C PRO A 218 33.42 -6.63 6.90
#